data_AF-T0ZCX5-F1
#
_entry.id   AF-T0ZCX5-F1
#
_cell.length_a   1.000
_cell.length_b   1.000
_cell.length_c   1.000
_cell.angle_alpha   90.00
_cell.angle_beta   90.00
_cell.angle_gamma   90.00
#
_symmetry.space_group_name_H-M   'P 1'
#
loop_
_entity.id
_entity.type
_entity.pdbx_description
1 polymer ?
#
loop_
_entity_poly.entity_id
_entity_poly.type
_entity_poly.pdbx_seq_one_letter_code
_entity_poly.pdbx_strand_id
1 'polypeptide(L)'
;MISAQYNLRILGVDPTRAAIVTRDDVAHAKPDPDLFLSAAERLGADIHAAVIVGDSIWDMLAARRAQGLGVGLLSGGYGQDELERSGAIRVYEDPADLLRHIDEVGGRV
;
A
#
# COMPACT_ATOMS: atom_id res chain seq x y z
N MET A 1 -8.92 -11.18 9.42
CA MET A 1 -7.62 -11.60 10.05
C MET A 1 -7.03 -12.91 9.53
N ILE A 2 -7.81 -13.98 9.35
CA ILE A 2 -7.28 -15.30 8.91
C ILE A 2 -6.48 -15.19 7.60
N SER A 3 -6.94 -14.35 6.68
CA SER A 3 -6.33 -14.15 5.35
C SER A 3 -4.91 -13.56 5.38
N ALA A 4 -4.54 -12.76 6.39
CA ALA A 4 -3.23 -12.12 6.47
C ALA A 4 -2.24 -12.88 7.38
N GLN A 5 -2.74 -13.78 8.23
CA GLN A 5 -1.96 -14.38 9.33
C GLN A 5 -0.74 -15.17 8.84
N TYR A 6 -0.86 -15.85 7.70
CA TYR A 6 0.25 -16.62 7.11
C TYR A 6 1.42 -15.70 6.72
N ASN A 7 1.14 -14.63 5.97
CA ASN A 7 2.17 -13.70 5.49
C ASN A 7 2.83 -12.94 6.65
N LEU A 8 2.04 -12.47 7.62
CA LEU A 8 2.55 -11.76 8.80
C LEU A 8 3.52 -12.63 9.61
N ARG A 9 3.23 -13.93 9.74
CA ARG A 9 4.10 -14.87 10.44
C ARG A 9 5.45 -15.03 9.74
N ILE A 10 5.45 -15.17 8.42
CA ILE A 10 6.69 -15.30 7.63
C ILE A 10 7.53 -14.02 7.76
N LEU A 11 6.88 -12.86 7.75
CA LEU A 11 7.53 -11.56 7.89
C LEU A 11 7.93 -11.21 9.34
N GLY A 12 7.55 -12.03 10.32
CA GLY A 12 7.81 -11.75 11.74
C GLY A 12 7.07 -10.52 12.28
N VAL A 13 5.96 -10.14 11.66
CA VAL A 13 5.16 -8.97 12.07
C VAL A 13 4.21 -9.36 13.20
N ASP A 14 4.32 -8.66 14.34
CA ASP A 14 3.40 -8.79 15.47
C ASP A 14 2.10 -8.01 15.18
N PRO A 15 0.95 -8.70 15.03
CA PRO A 15 -0.32 -8.04 14.71
C PRO A 15 -0.84 -7.12 15.81
N THR A 16 -0.30 -7.20 17.03
CA THR A 16 -0.67 -6.30 18.13
C THR A 16 0.10 -4.97 18.09
N ARG A 17 1.17 -4.89 17.29
CA ARG A 17 2.06 -3.72 17.18
C ARG A 17 1.95 -2.99 15.85
N ALA A 18 1.11 -3.48 14.94
CA ALA A 18 0.88 -2.88 13.64
C ALA A 18 -0.63 -2.65 13.42
N ALA A 19 -0.99 -1.56 12.75
CA ALA A 19 -2.35 -1.36 12.27
C ALA A 19 -2.59 -2.29 11.08
N ILE A 20 -3.37 -3.35 11.29
CA ILE A 20 -3.69 -4.33 10.25
C ILE A 20 -5.15 -4.19 9.87
N VAL A 21 -5.41 -3.94 8.59
CA VAL A 21 -6.76 -3.91 8.01
C VAL A 21 -6.83 -5.02 6.96
N THR A 22 -7.85 -5.85 7.07
CA THR A 22 -8.10 -6.99 6.16
C THR A 22 -9.41 -6.82 5.43
N ARG A 23 -9.70 -7.71 4.46
CA ARG A 23 -10.98 -7.71 3.75
C ARG A 23 -12.19 -7.74 4.69
N ASP A 24 -12.06 -8.38 5.84
CA ASP A 24 -13.13 -8.55 6.83
C ASP A 24 -13.49 -7.23 7.55
N ASP A 25 -12.60 -6.22 7.48
CA ASP A 25 -12.74 -4.95 8.19
C ASP A 25 -13.47 -3.87 7.38
N VAL A 26 -13.78 -4.12 6.10
CA VAL A 26 -14.28 -3.10 5.17
C VAL A 26 -15.49 -3.59 4.38
N ALA A 27 -16.31 -2.68 3.88
CA ALA A 27 -17.43 -3.02 3.01
C ALA A 27 -16.92 -3.46 1.63
N HIS A 28 -16.00 -2.68 1.05
CA HIS A 28 -15.50 -2.89 -0.31
C HIS A 28 -13.99 -3.18 -0.34
N ALA A 29 -13.60 -4.11 -1.20
CA ALA A 29 -12.19 -4.38 -1.47
C ALA A 29 -11.65 -3.38 -2.52
N LYS A 30 -10.32 -3.37 -2.70
CA LYS A 30 -9.69 -2.69 -3.85
C LYS A 30 -10.42 -3.11 -5.15
N PRO A 31 -10.70 -2.17 -6.06
CA PRO A 31 -10.14 -0.82 -6.15
C PRO A 31 -10.84 0.25 -5.29
N ASP A 32 -11.81 -0.09 -4.42
CA ASP A 32 -12.36 0.89 -3.50
C ASP A 32 -11.36 1.30 -2.40
N PRO A 33 -11.42 2.55 -1.91
CA PRO A 33 -10.41 3.12 -1.03
C PRO A 33 -10.56 2.66 0.43
N ASP A 34 -11.64 1.94 0.78
CA ASP A 34 -12.02 1.60 2.16
C ASP A 34 -10.86 1.02 2.98
N LEU A 35 -10.05 0.12 2.39
CA LEU A 35 -8.89 -0.47 3.08
C LEU A 35 -7.85 0.57 3.49
N PHE A 36 -7.54 1.52 2.61
CA PHE A 36 -6.53 2.55 2.88
C PHE A 36 -7.05 3.64 3.81
N LEU A 37 -8.31 4.05 3.65
CA LEU A 37 -8.96 5.01 4.56
C LEU A 37 -9.04 4.45 5.98
N SER A 38 -9.44 3.17 6.13
CA SER A 38 -9.49 2.50 7.43
C SER A 38 -8.09 2.35 8.04
N ALA A 39 -7.06 2.10 7.22
CA ALA A 39 -5.69 2.00 7.70
C ALA A 39 -5.16 3.36 8.19
N ALA A 40 -5.42 4.44 7.44
CA ALA A 40 -5.06 5.80 7.84
C ALA A 40 -5.76 6.22 9.14
N GLU A 41 -7.05 5.91 9.28
CA GLU A 41 -7.81 6.16 10.52
C GLU A 41 -7.20 5.42 11.72
N ARG A 42 -6.88 4.12 11.59
CA ARG A 42 -6.24 3.34 12.66
C ARG A 42 -4.85 3.84 13.03
N LEU A 43 -4.13 4.45 12.09
CA LEU A 43 -2.81 5.05 12.30
C LEU A 43 -2.88 6.49 12.82
N GLY A 44 -4.06 7.12 12.80
CA GLY A 44 -4.20 8.56 13.08
C GLY A 44 -3.46 9.44 12.05
N ALA A 45 -3.29 8.94 10.83
CA ALA A 45 -2.55 9.60 9.76
C ALA A 45 -3.51 10.29 8.77
N ASP A 46 -3.06 11.39 8.17
CA ASP A 46 -3.76 12.01 7.03
C ASP A 46 -3.47 11.19 5.76
N ILE A 47 -4.53 10.68 5.12
CA ILE A 47 -4.42 9.90 3.88
C ILE A 47 -3.76 10.71 2.74
N HIS A 48 -3.93 12.03 2.73
CA HIS A 48 -3.32 12.91 1.72
C HIS A 48 -1.81 13.06 1.90
N ALA A 49 -1.30 12.77 3.10
CA ALA A 49 0.12 12.73 3.41
C ALA A 49 0.69 11.29 3.41
N ALA A 50 -0.15 10.29 3.12
CA ALA A 50 0.25 8.89 3.16
C ALA A 50 0.77 8.42 1.79
N VAL A 51 1.83 7.59 1.85
CA VAL A 51 2.33 6.82 0.71
C VAL A 51 1.74 5.42 0.80
N ILE A 52 1.07 5.00 -0.27
CA ILE A 52 0.44 3.70 -0.41
C ILE A 52 1.32 2.85 -1.33
N VAL A 53 1.91 1.81 -0.77
CA VAL A 53 2.79 0.88 -1.50
C VAL A 53 2.00 -0.37 -1.85
N GLY A 54 2.03 -0.77 -3.12
CA GLY A 54 1.36 -1.97 -3.61
C GLY A 54 1.95 -2.48 -4.92
N ASP A 55 1.57 -3.69 -5.29
CA ASP A 55 2.17 -4.45 -6.41
C ASP A 55 1.15 -4.76 -7.52
N SER A 56 -0.08 -4.27 -7.40
CA SER A 56 -1.14 -4.47 -8.38
C SER A 56 -1.78 -3.16 -8.86
N ILE A 57 -2.41 -3.21 -10.03
CA ILE A 57 -3.23 -2.10 -10.53
C ILE A 57 -4.36 -1.72 -9.56
N TRP A 58 -4.84 -2.68 -8.76
CA TRP A 58 -5.93 -2.47 -7.81
C TRP A 58 -5.49 -1.58 -6.64
N ASP A 59 -4.23 -1.72 -6.22
CA ASP A 59 -3.61 -0.84 -5.22
C ASP A 59 -3.56 0.59 -5.71
N MET A 60 -3.09 0.80 -6.94
CA MET A 60 -2.93 2.13 -7.51
C MET A 60 -4.28 2.83 -7.74
N LEU A 61 -5.28 2.09 -8.23
CA LEU A 61 -6.63 2.61 -8.38
C LEU A 61 -7.25 2.99 -7.04
N ALA A 62 -7.09 2.16 -6.01
CA ALA A 62 -7.58 2.44 -4.67
C ALA A 62 -6.83 3.61 -4.01
N ALA A 63 -5.51 3.71 -4.19
CA ALA A 63 -4.71 4.82 -3.71
C ALA A 63 -5.18 6.15 -4.30
N ARG A 64 -5.39 6.18 -5.62
CA ARG A 64 -5.92 7.34 -6.32
C ARG A 64 -7.32 7.73 -5.82
N ARG A 65 -8.21 6.75 -5.60
CA ARG A 65 -9.57 7.01 -5.06
C ARG A 65 -9.53 7.50 -3.62
N ALA A 66 -8.53 7.07 -2.84
CA ALA A 66 -8.28 7.54 -1.49
C ALA A 66 -7.59 8.91 -1.46
N GLN A 67 -7.22 9.46 -2.63
CA GLN A 67 -6.43 10.70 -2.78
C GLN A 67 -5.08 10.65 -2.04
N GLY A 68 -4.50 9.46 -1.92
CA GLY A 68 -3.15 9.23 -1.42
C GLY A 68 -2.14 9.06 -2.56
N LEU A 69 -0.85 8.97 -2.21
CA LEU A 69 0.25 8.80 -3.18
C LEU A 69 0.55 7.32 -3.42
N GLY A 70 0.28 6.80 -4.61
CA GLY A 70 0.53 5.39 -4.94
C GLY A 70 1.96 5.12 -5.42
N VAL A 71 2.65 4.14 -4.85
CA VAL A 71 3.97 3.65 -5.28
C VAL A 71 3.85 2.15 -5.63
N GLY A 72 4.28 1.81 -6.84
CA GLY A 72 4.21 0.46 -7.38
C GLY A 72 5.45 -0.39 -7.08
N LEU A 73 5.28 -1.68 -6.87
CA LEU A 73 6.37 -2.68 -6.81
C LEU A 73 6.18 -3.75 -7.90
N LEU A 74 7.27 -4.13 -8.58
CA LEU A 74 7.24 -5.16 -9.64
C LEU A 74 7.20 -6.60 -9.09
N SER A 75 7.35 -6.79 -7.78
CA SER A 75 7.35 -8.09 -7.12
C SER A 75 6.01 -8.85 -7.19
N GLY A 76 4.92 -8.20 -7.64
CA GLY A 76 3.58 -8.78 -7.77
C GLY A 76 3.23 -9.36 -9.14
N GLY A 77 4.11 -9.23 -10.12
CA GLY A 77 3.91 -9.74 -11.49
C GLY A 77 3.19 -8.78 -12.43
N TYR A 78 2.82 -7.58 -11.98
CA TYR A 78 2.35 -6.49 -12.86
C TYR A 78 3.54 -5.72 -13.44
N GLY A 79 3.41 -5.28 -14.70
CA GLY A 79 4.43 -4.50 -15.38
C GLY A 79 4.44 -3.03 -14.95
N GLN A 80 5.59 -2.37 -15.13
CA GLN A 80 5.75 -0.94 -14.85
C GLN A 80 4.67 -0.08 -15.54
N ASP A 81 4.46 -0.30 -16.85
CA ASP A 81 3.46 0.42 -17.63
C ASP A 81 2.04 0.30 -17.04
N GLU A 82 1.68 -0.86 -16.50
CA GLU A 82 0.36 -1.10 -15.91
C GLU A 82 0.19 -0.33 -14.59
N LEU A 83 1.23 -0.32 -13.76
CA LEU A 83 1.25 0.39 -12.49
C LEU A 83 1.25 1.92 -12.70
N GLU A 84 2.05 2.44 -13.63
CA GLU A 84 2.08 3.87 -13.96
C GLU A 84 0.73 4.34 -14.51
N ARG A 85 0.14 3.59 -15.46
CA ARG A 85 -1.18 3.93 -16.05
C ARG A 85 -2.31 3.88 -15.03
N SER A 86 -2.18 3.07 -13.98
CA SER A 86 -3.18 2.97 -12.91
C SER A 86 -2.99 3.99 -11.79
N GLY A 87 -1.90 4.77 -11.81
CA GLY A 87 -1.71 5.93 -10.93
C GLY A 87 -0.46 5.88 -10.04
N ALA A 88 0.47 4.95 -10.26
CA ALA A 88 1.74 4.96 -9.54
C ALA A 88 2.55 6.23 -9.87
N ILE A 89 3.03 6.94 -8.85
CA ILE A 89 3.92 8.10 -9.01
C ILE A 89 5.38 7.66 -9.22
N ARG A 90 5.73 6.46 -8.76
CA ARG A 90 7.02 5.78 -8.92
C ARG A 90 6.78 4.27 -8.89
N VAL A 91 7.67 3.53 -9.54
CA VAL A 91 7.69 2.07 -9.54
C VAL A 91 9.10 1.59 -9.22
N TYR A 92 9.22 0.60 -8.34
CA TYR A 92 10.49 -0.01 -7.93
C TYR A 92 10.46 -1.52 -8.13
N GLU A 93 11.63 -2.17 -8.18
CA GLU A 93 11.70 -3.61 -8.41
C GLU A 93 11.06 -4.41 -7.26
N ASP A 94 11.42 -4.07 -6.02
CA ASP A 94 11.00 -4.76 -4.80
C ASP A 94 11.10 -3.83 -3.57
N PRO A 95 10.76 -4.30 -2.34
CA PRO A 95 10.89 -3.48 -1.14
C PRO A 95 12.32 -3.02 -0.82
N ALA A 96 13.36 -3.77 -1.19
CA ALA A 96 14.75 -3.39 -0.95
C ALA A 96 15.20 -2.29 -1.92
N ASP A 97 14.71 -2.31 -3.15
CA ASP A 97 14.91 -1.22 -4.11
C ASP A 97 14.19 0.07 -3.68
N LEU A 98 12.93 -0.03 -3.23
CA LEU A 98 12.23 1.10 -2.64
C LEU A 98 12.98 1.68 -1.43
N LEU A 99 13.49 0.83 -0.52
CA LEU A 99 14.23 1.28 0.66
C LEU A 99 15.48 2.08 0.29
N ARG A 100 16.20 1.68 -0.77
CA ARG A 100 17.39 2.41 -1.27
C ARG A 100 17.04 3.79 -1.83
N HIS A 101 15.80 4.01 -2.24
CA HIS A 101 15.30 5.24 -2.86
C HIS A 101 14.21 5.92 -2.03
N ILE A 102 14.13 5.65 -0.71
CA ILE A 102 13.02 6.10 0.13
C ILE A 102 12.86 7.63 0.15
N ASP A 103 13.97 8.36 0.00
CA ASP A 103 14.02 9.82 -0.04
C ASP A 103 13.31 10.42 -1.28
N GLU A 104 13.03 9.59 -2.30
CA GLU A 104 12.31 10.03 -3.51
C GLU A 104 10.77 10.06 -3.33
N VAL A 105 10.25 9.34 -2.34
CA VAL A 105 8.81 9.17 -2.11
C VAL A 105 8.33 9.79 -0.80
N GLY A 106 9.24 10.13 0.11
CA GLY A 106 8.96 10.79 1.37
C GLY A 106 10.20 11.51 1.90
N GLY A 107 10.00 12.46 2.82
CA GLY A 107 11.11 13.21 3.43
C GLY A 107 11.26 14.63 2.91
N ARG A 108 10.44 15.53 3.44
CA ARG A 108 11.00 16.81 3.91
C ARG A 108 11.00 16.72 5.42
N VAL A 109 12.16 16.39 5.98
CA VAL A 109 12.49 16.75 7.37
C VAL A 109 12.87 18.22 7.39
#